data_AF-A0A1Y2GYX8-F1
#
_entry.id   AF-A0A1Y2GYX8-F1
#
_cell.length_a   1.000
_cell.length_b   1.000
_cell.length_c   1.000
_cell.angle_alpha   90.00
_cell.angle_beta   90.00
_cell.angle_gamma   90.00
#
_symmetry.space_group_name_H-M   'P 1'
#
loop_
_entity.id
_entity.type
_entity.pdbx_description
1 polymer ?
#
loop_
_entity_poly.entity_id
_entity_poly.type
_entity_poly.pdbx_seq_one_letter_code
_entity_poly.pdbx_strand_id
1 'polypeptide(L)'
;LPPPPVYDIVNCPTSQTLLLVSSLINTILAVNDRLACPKITLFHSRAIPNISIEAYLSRILKYATFQNEVLLIILLYFDRIGGGCKPTQLIINSFNIHRLLITS
;
A
#
# COMPACT_ATOMS: atom_id res chain seq x y z
N LEU A 1 -27.56 14.67 -5.40
CA LEU A 1 -26.13 14.41 -5.09
C LEU A 1 -25.41 14.22 -6.42
N PRO A 2 -24.30 14.93 -6.69
CA PRO A 2 -23.48 14.62 -7.85
C PRO A 2 -22.98 13.17 -7.71
N PRO A 3 -22.89 12.40 -8.81
CA PRO A 3 -22.27 11.09 -8.76
C PRO A 3 -20.84 11.24 -8.22
N PRO A 4 -20.36 10.28 -7.41
CA PRO A 4 -18.96 10.29 -7.00
C PRO A 4 -18.09 10.34 -8.26
N PRO A 5 -17.01 11.14 -8.27
CA PRO A 5 -16.14 11.24 -9.42
C PRO A 5 -15.66 9.83 -9.78
N VAL A 6 -16.02 9.37 -10.99
CA VAL A 6 -15.61 8.06 -11.49
C VAL A 6 -14.12 8.14 -11.74
N TYR A 7 -13.33 7.40 -10.96
CA TYR A 7 -11.92 7.27 -11.22
C TYR A 7 -11.73 6.39 -12.45
N ASP A 8 -11.39 7.02 -13.57
CA ASP A 8 -11.16 6.32 -14.84
C ASP A 8 -9.77 5.70 -14.85
N ILE A 9 -9.71 4.42 -14.47
CA ILE A 9 -8.47 3.65 -14.39
C ILE A 9 -7.81 3.49 -15.77
N VAL A 10 -8.60 3.47 -16.84
CA VAL A 10 -8.10 3.19 -18.20
C VAL A 10 -7.38 4.40 -18.78
N ASN A 11 -7.90 5.61 -18.53
CA ASN A 11 -7.36 6.84 -19.11
C ASN A 11 -6.47 7.65 -18.15
N CYS A 12 -6.33 7.25 -16.88
CA CYS A 12 -5.49 7.96 -15.92
C CYS A 12 -3.99 7.63 -16.09
N PRO A 13 -3.09 8.63 -16.08
CA PRO A 13 -1.65 8.36 -16.06
C PRO A 13 -1.23 7.56 -14.83
N THR A 14 -0.34 6.58 -15.01
CA THR A 14 0.14 5.72 -13.89
C THR A 14 0.82 6.49 -12.77
N SER A 15 1.45 7.62 -13.08
CA SER A 15 1.98 8.53 -12.06
C SER A 15 0.89 9.07 -11.13
N GLN A 16 -0.28 9.43 -11.66
CA GLN A 16 -1.39 9.94 -10.87
C GLN A 16 -2.04 8.83 -10.03
N THR A 17 -2.23 7.64 -10.62
CA THR A 17 -2.66 6.44 -9.87
C THR A 17 -1.72 6.14 -8.70
N LEU A 18 -0.41 6.19 -8.96
CA LEU A 18 0.63 5.95 -7.96
C LEU A 18 0.56 6.95 -6.81
N LEU A 19 0.37 8.25 -7.10
CA LEU A 19 0.21 9.29 -6.09
C LEU A 19 -1.02 9.05 -5.20
N LEU A 20 -2.14 8.67 -5.80
CA LEU A 20 -3.37 8.35 -5.08
C LEU A 20 -3.20 7.13 -4.18
N VAL A 21 -2.65 6.03 -4.71
CA VAL A 21 -2.37 4.81 -3.95
C VAL A 21 -1.38 5.09 -2.82
N SER A 22 -0.33 5.87 -3.06
CA SER A 22 0.63 6.26 -2.02
C SER A 22 -0.04 7.05 -0.89
N SER A 23 -0.93 7.98 -1.24
CA SER A 23 -1.67 8.79 -0.27
C SER A 23 -2.65 7.95 0.56
N LEU A 24 -3.33 6.99 -0.07
CA LEU A 24 -4.20 6.03 0.62
C LEU A 24 -3.41 5.18 1.60
N ILE A 25 -2.27 4.60 1.16
CA ILE A 25 -1.40 3.82 2.02
C ILE A 25 -0.93 4.67 3.21
N ASN A 26 -0.45 5.89 2.99
CA ASN A 26 -0.02 6.77 4.08
C ASN A 26 -1.14 7.05 5.09
N THR A 27 -2.38 7.19 4.62
CA THR A 27 -3.55 7.36 5.50
C THR A 27 -3.78 6.12 6.37
N ILE A 28 -3.68 4.92 5.77
CA ILE A 28 -3.78 3.64 6.49
C ILE A 28 -2.67 3.53 7.54
N LEU A 29 -1.42 3.85 7.17
CA LEU A 29 -0.27 3.80 8.08
C LEU A 29 -0.45 4.76 9.27
N ALA A 30 -0.94 5.98 9.03
CA ALA A 30 -1.16 6.97 10.09
C ALA A 30 -2.13 6.51 11.18
N VAL A 31 -3.11 5.67 10.81
CA VAL A 31 -4.05 5.03 11.73
C VAL A 31 -3.41 3.80 12.38
N ASN A 32 -2.84 2.91 11.56
CA ASN A 32 -2.37 1.60 12.01
C ASN A 32 -1.09 1.65 12.85
N ASP A 33 -0.21 2.63 12.66
CA ASP A 33 1.02 2.79 13.45
C ASP A 33 0.72 3.06 14.94
N ARG A 34 -0.51 3.51 15.25
CA ARG A 34 -0.99 3.72 16.63
C ARG A 34 -1.54 2.46 17.27
N LEU A 35 -1.81 1.42 16.47
CA LEU A 35 -2.33 0.16 16.96
C LEU A 35 -1.19 -0.69 17.50
N ALA A 36 -1.41 -1.30 18.66
CA ALA A 36 -0.45 -2.29 19.18
C ALA A 36 -0.37 -3.46 18.19
N CYS A 37 0.85 -3.77 17.73
CA CYS A 37 1.10 -4.92 16.88
C CYS A 37 1.62 -6.08 17.74
N PRO A 38 0.78 -7.05 18.14
CA PRO A 38 1.19 -8.10 19.07
C PRO A 38 2.10 -9.16 18.43
N LYS A 39 2.26 -9.15 17.09
CA LYS A 39 2.91 -10.26 16.36
C LYS A 39 3.81 -9.75 15.24
N ILE A 40 5.12 -9.97 15.41
CA ILE A 40 6.13 -9.72 14.37
C ILE A 40 6.03 -10.82 13.31
N THR A 41 6.12 -10.42 12.04
CA THR A 41 6.10 -11.32 10.87
C THR A 41 7.37 -11.16 10.04
N LEU A 42 7.56 -12.04 9.05
CA LEU A 42 8.69 -11.96 8.11
C LEU A 42 8.71 -10.66 7.27
N PHE A 43 7.59 -9.95 7.23
CA PHE A 43 7.48 -8.66 6.53
C PHE A 43 7.89 -7.48 7.40
N HIS A 44 8.13 -7.65 8.70
CA HIS A 44 8.60 -6.55 9.55
C HIS A 44 10.10 -6.30 9.36
N SER A 45 10.46 -5.06 9.08
CA SER A 45 11.84 -4.59 9.06
C SER A 45 12.32 -4.24 10.47
N ARG A 46 13.65 -4.24 10.68
CA ARG A 46 14.26 -3.83 11.95
C ARG A 46 14.10 -2.33 12.24
N ALA A 47 13.98 -1.53 11.20
CA ALA A 47 13.75 -0.09 11.27
C ALA A 47 12.87 0.33 10.09
N ILE A 48 12.20 1.47 10.24
CA ILE A 48 11.40 2.08 9.17
C ILE A 48 12.36 2.58 8.07
N PRO A 49 12.17 2.19 6.80
CA PRO A 49 12.99 2.69 5.71
C PRO A 49 12.91 4.21 5.58
N ASN A 50 14.05 4.88 5.38
CA ASN A 50 14.13 6.33 5.15
C ASN A 50 13.82 6.70 3.68
N ILE A 51 12.69 6.22 3.17
CA ILE A 51 12.17 6.51 1.84
C ILE A 51 10.64 6.52 1.90
N SER A 52 10.01 7.53 1.30
CA SER A 52 8.55 7.63 1.26
C SER A 52 7.94 6.50 0.42
N ILE A 53 6.67 6.18 0.68
CA ILE A 53 5.92 5.18 -0.10
C ILE A 53 5.85 5.57 -1.57
N GLU A 54 5.61 6.85 -1.87
CA GLU A 54 5.58 7.38 -3.23
C GLU A 54 6.92 7.20 -3.95
N ALA A 55 8.02 7.60 -3.32
CA ALA A 55 9.35 7.46 -3.91
C ALA A 55 9.73 5.99 -4.09
N TYR A 56 9.31 5.11 -3.16
CA TYR A 56 9.54 3.68 -3.26
C TYR A 56 8.74 3.04 -4.40
N LEU A 57 7.43 3.32 -4.49
CA LEU A 57 6.58 2.87 -5.60
C LEU A 57 7.09 3.40 -6.95
N SER A 58 7.54 4.65 -7.01
CA SER A 58 8.12 5.25 -8.22
C SER A 58 9.38 4.53 -8.66
N ARG A 59 10.23 4.09 -7.71
CA ARG A 59 11.39 3.24 -8.01
C ARG A 59 10.96 1.88 -8.55
N ILE A 60 9.95 1.23 -7.94
CA ILE A 60 9.46 -0.06 -8.43
C ILE A 60 8.91 0.11 -9.85
N LEU A 61 8.10 1.15 -10.11
CA LEU A 61 7.58 1.46 -11.44
C LEU A 61 8.70 1.62 -12.47
N LYS A 62 9.78 2.32 -12.11
CA LYS A 62 10.94 2.51 -12.98
C LYS A 62 11.64 1.20 -13.37
N TYR A 63 11.74 0.23 -12.46
CA TYR A 63 12.53 -0.99 -12.68
C TYR A 63 11.70 -2.20 -13.13
N ALA A 64 10.44 -2.30 -12.70
CA ALA A 64 9.56 -3.43 -13.02
C ALA A 64 8.49 -3.08 -14.07
N THR A 65 8.31 -1.78 -14.40
CA THR A 65 7.37 -1.26 -15.41
C THR A 65 5.98 -1.91 -15.35
N PHE A 66 5.07 -1.34 -14.55
CA PHE A 66 3.71 -1.84 -14.39
C PHE A 66 2.64 -0.80 -14.77
N GLN A 67 1.42 -1.27 -14.98
CA GLN A 67 0.25 -0.43 -15.31
C GLN A 67 -0.66 -0.20 -14.09
N ASN A 68 -1.71 0.60 -14.26
CA ASN A 68 -2.63 0.99 -13.19
C ASN A 68 -3.28 -0.21 -12.49
N GLU A 69 -3.57 -1.29 -13.22
CA GLU A 69 -4.19 -2.47 -12.62
C GLU A 69 -3.33 -3.08 -11.50
N VAL A 70 -2.01 -3.05 -11.64
CA VAL A 70 -1.09 -3.62 -10.63
C VAL A 70 -1.16 -2.83 -9.33
N LEU A 71 -1.26 -1.51 -9.38
CA LEU A 71 -1.42 -0.66 -8.19
C LEU A 71 -2.72 -0.96 -7.45
N LEU A 72 -3.80 -1.28 -8.17
CA LEU A 72 -5.08 -1.66 -7.58
C LEU A 72 -5.04 -3.07 -6.99
N ILE A 73 -4.37 -3.99 -7.67
CA ILE A 73 -4.14 -5.35 -7.18
C ILE A 73 -3.38 -5.33 -5.85
N ILE A 74 -2.36 -4.47 -5.71
CA ILE A 74 -1.64 -4.26 -4.45
C ILE A 74 -2.59 -3.85 -3.32
N LEU A 75 -3.47 -2.86 -3.56
CA LEU A 75 -4.46 -2.43 -2.56
C LEU A 75 -5.43 -3.56 -2.19
N LEU A 76 -5.83 -4.37 -3.16
CA LEU A 76 -6.69 -5.52 -2.93
C LEU A 76 -5.98 -6.63 -2.14
N TYR A 77 -4.68 -6.82 -2.32
CA TYR A 77 -3.88 -7.69 -1.45
C TYR A 77 -3.80 -7.14 -0.03
N PHE A 78 -3.63 -5.84 0.14
CA PHE A 78 -3.59 -5.21 1.47
C PHE A 78 -4.93 -5.33 2.20
N ASP A 79 -6.05 -5.16 1.51
CA ASP A 79 -7.37 -5.40 2.06
C ASP A 79 -7.54 -6.87 2.50
N ARG A 80 -7.08 -7.84 1.70
CA ARG A 80 -7.15 -9.26 2.06
C ARG A 80 -6.25 -9.64 3.24
N ILE A 81 -5.05 -9.08 3.30
CA ILE A 81 -4.08 -9.34 4.40
C ILE A 81 -4.55 -8.65 5.68
N GLY A 82 -5.12 -7.46 5.55
CA GLY A 82 -5.45 -6.53 6.63
C GLY A 82 -6.93 -6.43 7.00
N GLY A 83 -7.86 -7.12 6.34
CA GLY A 83 -9.32 -6.94 6.49
C GLY A 83 -10.16 -8.15 6.93
N GLY A 84 -9.56 -9.27 7.35
CA GLY A 84 -10.31 -10.48 7.76
C GLY A 84 -10.31 -10.74 9.28
N CYS A 85 -11.40 -11.25 9.85
CA CYS A 85 -11.55 -11.53 11.30
C CYS A 85 -10.69 -12.70 11.86
N LYS A 86 -9.51 -12.96 11.31
CA LYS A 86 -8.67 -14.10 11.68
C LYS A 86 -7.64 -13.72 12.76
N PRO A 87 -7.37 -14.58 13.75
CA PRO A 87 -6.39 -14.32 14.81
C PRO A 87 -4.93 -14.23 14.32
N THR A 88 -4.67 -14.47 13.03
CA THR A 88 -3.35 -14.38 12.39
C THR A 88 -3.19 -13.15 11.50
N GLN A 89 -4.13 -12.21 11.55
CA GLN A 89 -4.14 -11.03 10.69
C GLN A 89 -2.96 -10.10 10.98
N LEU A 90 -2.31 -9.65 9.92
CA LEU A 90 -1.20 -8.71 10.00
C LEU A 90 -1.74 -7.27 9.92
N ILE A 91 -1.36 -6.45 10.89
CA ILE A 91 -1.61 -5.01 10.85
C ILE A 91 -0.55 -4.38 9.93
N ILE A 92 -1.00 -3.76 8.83
CA ILE A 92 -0.12 -3.06 7.90
C ILE A 92 0.35 -1.76 8.55
N ASN A 93 1.67 -1.58 8.66
CA ASN A 93 2.29 -0.46 9.37
C ASN A 93 3.63 -0.06 8.72
N SER A 94 4.23 1.01 9.22
CA SER A 94 5.46 1.59 8.66
C SER A 94 6.67 0.65 8.71
N PHE A 95 6.65 -0.40 9.55
CA PHE A 95 7.72 -1.40 9.61
C PHE A 95 7.62 -2.47 8.54
N ASN A 96 6.42 -2.74 8.00
CA ASN A 96 6.19 -3.85 7.08
C ASN A 96 5.78 -3.47 5.67
N ILE A 97 5.23 -2.26 5.47
CA ILE A 97 4.68 -1.82 4.19
C ILE A 97 5.66 -1.91 3.02
N HIS A 98 6.92 -1.47 3.16
CA HIS A 98 7.89 -1.53 2.04
C HIS A 98 8.21 -2.97 1.61
N ARG A 99 8.22 -3.92 2.54
CA ARG A 99 8.43 -5.33 2.25
C ARG A 99 7.19 -5.94 1.61
N LEU A 100 6.01 -5.57 2.08
CA LEU A 100 4.76 -6.00 1.47
C LEU A 100 4.64 -5.49 0.03
N LEU A 101 4.97 -4.22 -0.24
CA LEU A 101 4.87 -3.60 -1.56
C LEU A 101 5.70 -4.28 -2.66
N ILE A 102 6.86 -4.86 -2.31
CA ILE A 102 7.69 -5.55 -3.31
C ILE A 102 7.30 -7.02 -3.49
N THR A 103 6.55 -7.61 -2.55
CA THR A 103 6.09 -9.00 -2.61
C THR A 103 4.66 -9.18 -3.10
N SER A 104 3.86 -8.12 -3.10
CA SER A 104 2.45 -8.12 -3.52
C SER A 104 2.34 -7.98 -5.03
#